data_AF-A0A9D7Y7L6-F1
#
_entry.id   AF-A0A9D7Y7L6-F1
#
_cell.length_a   1.000
_cell.length_b   1.000
_cell.length_c   1.000
_cell.angle_alpha   90.00
_cell.angle_beta   90.00
_cell.angle_gamma   90.00
#
_symmetry.space_group_name_H-M   'P 1'
#
loop_
_entity.id
_entity.type
_entity.pdbx_description
1 polymer ?
#
loop_
_entity_poly.entity_id
_entity_poly.type
_entity_poly.pdbx_seq_one_letter_code
_entity_poly.pdbx_strand_id
1 'polypeptide(L)'
;MSQNHAEQERRKFQLERIALFSDAVFAIAITLLVIEIKVPIVSHENQEIFNKEFSHALMEMIPEFIGFFISFIVIGNYWRAHHTIFGHVTDYNRKLISLNTWFLLSIVCMPFTTAMMSKYIFLNPTFFIV
;
A
#
# COMPACT_ATOMS: atom_id res chain seq x y z
N MET A 1 32.00 -29.20 13.67
CA MET A 1 30.53 -29.36 13.79
C MET A 1 29.85 -28.14 14.43
N SER A 2 30.35 -27.55 15.54
CA SER A 2 29.68 -26.40 16.18
C SER A 2 29.71 -25.08 15.37
N GLN A 3 30.76 -24.81 14.59
CA GLN A 3 30.88 -23.56 13.82
C GLN A 3 29.84 -23.42 12.68
N ASN A 4 29.53 -24.51 11.98
CA ASN A 4 28.52 -24.49 10.89
C ASN A 4 27.11 -24.22 11.41
N HIS A 5 26.76 -24.73 12.60
CA HIS A 5 25.45 -24.45 13.20
C HIS A 5 25.31 -22.98 13.60
N ALA A 6 26.35 -22.37 14.19
CA ALA A 6 26.33 -20.96 14.55
C ALA A 6 26.20 -20.03 13.34
N GLU A 7 26.86 -20.36 12.21
CA GLU A 7 26.74 -19.59 10.98
C GLU A 7 25.36 -19.72 10.33
N GLN A 8 24.79 -20.93 10.33
CA GLN A 8 23.43 -21.17 9.83
C GLN A 8 22.38 -20.40 10.64
N GLU A 9 22.45 -20.44 11.97
CA GLU A 9 21.55 -19.69 12.85
C GLU A 9 21.68 -18.18 12.61
N ARG A 10 22.90 -17.67 12.45
CA ARG A 10 23.13 -16.25 12.10
C ARG A 10 22.48 -15.88 10.77
N ARG A 11 22.57 -16.73 9.74
CA ARG A 11 21.98 -16.48 8.41
C ARG A 11 20.45 -16.47 8.47
N LYS A 12 19.84 -17.45 9.15
CA LYS A 12 18.38 -17.47 9.40
C LYS A 12 17.92 -16.19 10.08
N PHE A 13 18.61 -15.76 11.14
CA PHE A 13 18.28 -14.52 11.83
C PHE A 13 18.36 -13.29 10.91
N GLN A 14 19.36 -13.20 10.01
CA GLN A 14 19.41 -12.10 9.05
C GLN A 14 18.28 -12.17 8.01
N LEU A 15 17.90 -13.35 7.55
CA LEU A 15 16.75 -13.55 6.66
C LEU A 15 15.45 -13.09 7.31
N GLU A 16 15.22 -13.50 8.56
CA GLU A 16 14.07 -13.06 9.35
C GLU A 16 14.01 -11.53 9.47
N ARG A 17 15.15 -10.87 9.72
CA ARG A 17 15.20 -9.40 9.76
C ARG A 17 14.82 -8.75 8.43
N ILE A 18 15.22 -9.33 7.30
CA ILE A 18 14.85 -8.81 5.97
C ILE A 18 13.35 -9.00 5.72
N ALA A 19 12.80 -10.15 6.12
CA ALA A 19 11.36 -10.41 6.04
C ALA A 19 10.56 -9.42 6.90
N LEU A 20 10.93 -9.27 8.17
CA LEU A 20 10.29 -8.34 9.11
C LEU A 20 10.36 -6.88 8.66
N PHE A 21 11.48 -6.46 8.07
CA PHE A 21 11.58 -5.13 7.47
C PHE A 21 10.59 -4.95 6.32
N SER A 22 10.47 -5.96 5.46
CA SER A 22 9.55 -5.92 4.33
C SER A 22 8.09 -5.89 4.81
N ASP A 23 7.73 -6.72 5.78
CA ASP A 23 6.40 -6.75 6.41
C ASP A 23 6.02 -5.39 7.02
N ALA A 24 6.96 -4.72 7.70
CA ALA A 24 6.75 -3.38 8.24
C ALA A 24 6.47 -2.35 7.12
N VAL A 25 7.20 -2.43 6.00
CA VAL A 25 6.97 -1.54 4.85
C VAL A 25 5.59 -1.78 4.24
N PHE A 26 5.18 -3.05 4.06
CA PHE A 26 3.84 -3.40 3.60
C PHE A 26 2.75 -2.84 4.52
N ALA A 27 2.90 -3.01 5.83
CA ALA A 27 1.94 -2.50 6.82
C ALA A 27 1.82 -0.97 6.73
N ILE A 28 2.94 -0.24 6.67
CA ILE A 28 2.94 1.22 6.53
C ILE A 28 2.24 1.64 5.23
N ALA A 29 2.58 1.03 4.09
CA ALA A 29 1.95 1.36 2.80
C ALA A 29 0.43 1.16 2.84
N ILE A 30 -0.04 0.08 3.45
CA ILE A 30 -1.48 -0.18 3.66
C ILE A 30 -2.13 0.92 4.50
N THR A 31 -1.49 1.35 5.59
CA THR A 31 -2.04 2.43 6.42
C THR A 31 -2.00 3.81 5.76
N LEU A 32 -1.03 4.07 4.88
CA LEU A 32 -0.97 5.31 4.11
C LEU A 32 -2.11 5.39 3.08
N LEU A 33 -2.56 4.27 2.52
CA LEU A 33 -3.68 4.26 1.56
C LEU A 33 -4.94 4.92 2.12
N VAL A 34 -5.31 4.63 3.39
CA VAL A 34 -6.52 5.20 3.98
C VAL A 34 -6.34 6.68 4.34
N ILE A 35 -5.11 7.10 4.68
CA ILE A 35 -4.79 8.51 4.99
C ILE A 35 -4.94 9.41 3.76
N GLU A 36 -4.84 8.86 2.56
CA GLU A 36 -5.04 9.61 1.31
C GLU A 36 -6.51 9.93 1.02
N ILE A 37 -7.47 9.20 1.59
CA ILE A 37 -8.90 9.52 1.48
C ILE A 37 -9.18 10.75 2.36
N LYS A 38 -9.43 11.90 1.73
CA LYS A 38 -9.60 13.17 2.47
C LYS A 38 -11.07 13.40 2.78
N VAL A 39 -11.35 13.77 4.03
CA VAL A 39 -12.70 14.17 4.44
C VAL A 39 -13.09 15.47 3.73
N PRO A 40 -14.25 15.56 3.08
CA PRO A 40 -14.70 16.74 2.37
C PRO A 40 -15.01 17.87 3.34
N ILE A 41 -14.68 19.10 2.93
CA ILE A 41 -14.96 20.31 3.70
C ILE A 41 -16.31 20.85 3.23
N VAL A 42 -17.33 20.80 4.09
CA VAL A 42 -18.69 21.31 3.82
C VAL A 42 -19.05 22.44 4.77
N SER A 43 -19.76 23.44 4.25
CA SER A 43 -20.16 24.64 4.98
C SER A 43 -21.33 24.36 5.94
N HIS A 44 -21.27 24.84 7.17
CA HIS A 44 -22.29 24.59 8.22
C HIS A 44 -23.35 25.70 8.35
N GLU A 45 -23.45 26.63 7.40
CA GLU A 45 -24.27 27.83 7.56
C GLU A 45 -25.78 27.56 7.56
N ASN A 46 -26.26 26.55 6.82
CA ASN A 46 -27.69 26.21 6.75
C ASN A 46 -27.88 24.69 6.77
N GLN A 47 -28.75 24.18 7.66
CA GLN A 47 -28.90 22.74 7.92
C GLN A 47 -29.46 21.94 6.72
N GLU A 48 -30.37 22.52 5.93
CA GLU A 48 -30.88 21.88 4.70
C GLU A 48 -29.82 21.83 3.59
N ILE A 49 -29.04 22.92 3.43
CA ILE A 49 -27.95 22.99 2.46
C ILE A 49 -26.84 22.01 2.85
N PHE A 50 -26.50 21.96 4.14
CA PHE A 50 -25.52 21.04 4.71
C PHE A 50 -25.84 19.57 4.37
N ASN A 51 -27.09 19.13 4.59
CA ASN A 51 -27.46 17.73 4.30
C ASN A 51 -27.32 17.39 2.81
N LYS A 52 -27.66 18.33 1.93
CA LYS A 52 -27.56 18.13 0.47
C LYS A 52 -26.11 18.18 -0.02
N GLU A 53 -25.31 19.14 0.45
CA GLU A 53 -23.89 19.25 0.11
C GLU A 53 -23.06 18.09 0.69
N PHE A 54 -23.35 17.66 1.91
CA PHE A 54 -22.67 16.53 2.55
C PHE A 54 -22.95 15.21 1.83
N SER A 55 -24.22 14.94 1.48
CA SER A 55 -24.56 13.72 0.73
C SER A 55 -23.95 13.71 -0.67
N HIS A 56 -23.91 14.85 -1.36
CA HIS A 56 -23.21 14.98 -2.63
C HIS A 56 -21.71 14.75 -2.49
N ALA A 57 -21.07 15.39 -1.51
CA ALA A 57 -19.64 15.25 -1.25
C ALA A 57 -19.26 13.79 -0.91
N LEU A 58 -20.10 13.05 -0.18
CA LEU A 58 -19.87 11.62 0.06
C LEU A 58 -19.95 10.78 -1.23
N MET A 59 -20.85 11.10 -2.15
CA MET A 59 -20.92 10.41 -3.44
C MET A 59 -19.66 10.66 -4.28
N GLU A 60 -19.11 11.87 -4.24
CA GLU A 60 -17.84 12.20 -4.91
C GLU A 60 -16.63 11.46 -4.31
N MET A 61 -16.71 10.93 -3.09
CA MET A 61 -15.63 10.12 -2.51
C MET A 61 -15.62 8.66 -2.97
N ILE A 62 -16.70 8.17 -3.60
CA ILE A 62 -16.80 6.75 -3.99
C ILE A 62 -15.59 6.28 -4.82
N PRO A 63 -15.10 7.04 -5.82
CA PRO A 63 -13.90 6.68 -6.57
C PRO A 63 -12.62 6.57 -5.74
N GLU A 64 -12.48 7.35 -4.68
CA GLU A 64 -11.35 7.27 -3.75
C GLU A 64 -11.39 5.97 -2.97
N PHE A 65 -12.57 5.57 -2.48
CA PHE A 65 -12.77 4.28 -1.82
C PHE A 65 -12.52 3.11 -2.76
N ILE A 66 -12.98 3.17 -4.01
CA ILE A 66 -12.73 2.10 -4.99
C ILE A 66 -11.22 1.95 -5.24
N GLY A 67 -10.52 3.05 -5.50
CA GLY A 67 -9.06 3.05 -5.69
C GLY A 67 -8.33 2.49 -4.48
N PHE A 68 -8.73 2.92 -3.28
CA PHE A 68 -8.25 2.40 -2.01
C PHE A 68 -8.41 0.88 -1.91
N PHE A 69 -9.63 0.35 -2.13
CA PHE A 69 -9.91 -1.08 -1.99
C PHE A 69 -9.11 -1.92 -2.99
N ILE A 70 -9.05 -1.49 -4.25
CA ILE A 70 -8.26 -2.17 -5.29
C ILE A 70 -6.78 -2.21 -4.86
N SER A 71 -6.25 -1.07 -4.42
CA SER A 71 -4.84 -0.96 -4.03
C SER A 71 -4.52 -1.75 -2.78
N PHE A 72 -5.41 -1.78 -1.80
CA PHE A 72 -5.30 -2.60 -0.60
C PHE A 72 -5.21 -4.09 -0.97
N ILE A 73 -6.09 -4.57 -1.86
CA ILE A 73 -6.07 -5.96 -2.34
C ILE A 73 -4.77 -6.26 -3.09
N VAL A 74 -4.30 -5.34 -3.94
CA VAL A 74 -3.05 -5.50 -4.71
C VAL A 74 -1.86 -5.59 -3.76
N ILE A 75 -1.70 -4.65 -2.83
CA ILE A 75 -0.61 -4.67 -1.84
C ILE A 75 -0.70 -5.93 -0.97
N GLY A 76 -1.91 -6.31 -0.52
CA GLY A 76 -2.12 -7.53 0.26
C GLY A 76 -1.79 -8.82 -0.50
N ASN A 77 -2.01 -8.87 -1.81
CA ASN A 77 -1.58 -9.99 -2.65
C ASN A 77 -0.06 -10.04 -2.79
N TYR A 78 0.58 -8.90 -3.00
CA TYR A 78 2.04 -8.82 -3.04
C TYR A 78 2.68 -9.22 -1.70
N TRP A 79 2.09 -8.79 -0.58
CA TRP A 79 2.52 -9.19 0.75
C TRP A 79 2.40 -10.71 0.95
N ARG A 80 1.26 -11.32 0.59
CA ARG A 80 1.07 -12.78 0.67
C ARG A 80 2.08 -13.56 -0.18
N ALA A 81 2.32 -13.10 -1.41
CA ALA A 81 3.31 -13.68 -2.30
C ALA A 81 4.73 -13.55 -1.72
N HIS A 82 5.08 -12.37 -1.22
CA HIS A 82 6.35 -12.10 -0.55
C HIS A 82 6.57 -13.02 0.66
N HIS A 83 5.58 -13.10 1.55
CA HIS A 83 5.61 -13.97 2.73
C HIS A 83 5.82 -15.44 2.34
N THR A 84 5.11 -15.92 1.31
CA THR A 84 5.26 -17.29 0.80
C THR A 84 6.66 -17.52 0.21
N ILE A 85 7.18 -16.58 -0.58
CA ILE A 85 8.53 -16.68 -1.16
C ILE A 85 9.58 -16.73 -0.05
N PHE A 86 9.53 -15.79 0.91
CA PHE A 86 10.50 -15.72 2.01
C PHE A 86 10.44 -16.95 2.93
N GLY A 87 9.29 -17.63 3.04
CA GLY A 87 9.19 -18.92 3.72
C GLY A 87 10.00 -20.06 3.08
N HIS A 88 10.35 -19.95 1.79
CA HIS A 88 11.16 -20.94 1.07
C HIS A 88 12.63 -20.52 0.88
N VAL A 89 12.99 -19.28 1.23
CA VAL A 89 14.36 -18.77 1.06
C VAL A 89 15.27 -19.32 2.16
N THR A 90 16.31 -20.05 1.75
CA THR A 90 17.28 -20.67 2.68
C THR A 90 18.56 -19.86 2.87
N ASP A 91 18.87 -18.93 1.96
CA ASP A 91 20.05 -18.06 2.03
C ASP A 91 19.78 -16.73 1.32
N TYR A 92 20.53 -15.67 1.67
CA TYR A 92 20.42 -14.37 1.01
C TYR A 92 21.74 -13.99 0.34
N ASN A 93 21.62 -13.23 -0.75
CA ASN A 93 22.75 -12.59 -1.40
C ASN A 93 22.48 -11.09 -1.58
N ARG A 94 23.53 -10.32 -1.91
CA ARG A 94 23.42 -8.86 -2.12
C ARG A 94 22.41 -8.50 -3.22
N LYS A 95 22.27 -9.36 -4.24
CA LYS A 95 21.34 -9.15 -5.35
C LYS A 95 19.89 -9.28 -4.89
N LEU A 96 19.58 -10.27 -4.06
CA LEU A 96 18.26 -10.47 -3.44
C LEU A 96 17.87 -9.25 -2.61
N ILE A 97 18.78 -8.75 -1.77
CA ILE A 97 18.53 -7.56 -0.94
C ILE A 97 18.21 -6.36 -1.85
N SER A 98 19.04 -6.10 -2.87
CA SER A 98 18.82 -4.97 -3.77
C SER A 98 17.50 -5.09 -4.53
N LEU A 99 17.16 -6.29 -5.04
CA LEU A 99 15.87 -6.54 -5.70
C LEU A 99 14.69 -6.34 -4.75
N ASN A 100 14.80 -6.83 -3.51
CA ASN A 100 13.78 -6.60 -2.49
C ASN A 100 13.61 -5.11 -2.19
N THR A 101 14.69 -4.34 -2.08
CA THR A 101 14.61 -2.88 -1.87
C THR A 101 13.92 -2.17 -3.02
N TRP A 102 14.25 -2.49 -4.27
CA TRP A 102 13.57 -1.90 -5.44
C TRP A 102 12.10 -2.29 -5.53
N PHE A 103 11.78 -3.53 -5.18
CA PHE A 103 10.40 -3.99 -5.08
C PHE A 103 9.62 -3.22 -3.99
N LEU A 104 10.20 -3.06 -2.80
CA LEU A 104 9.59 -2.30 -1.71
C LEU A 104 9.40 -0.82 -2.06
N LEU A 105 10.31 -0.23 -2.85
CA LEU A 105 10.12 1.14 -3.36
C LEU A 105 8.82 1.25 -4.16
N SER A 106 8.54 0.28 -5.05
CA SER A 106 7.28 0.26 -5.81
C SER A 106 6.06 0.14 -4.90
N ILE A 107 6.13 -0.65 -3.82
CA ILE A 107 5.04 -0.76 -2.83
C ILE A 107 4.80 0.57 -2.11
N VAL A 108 5.86 1.28 -1.71
CA VAL A 108 5.75 2.59 -1.04
C VAL A 108 5.18 3.67 -1.96
N CYS A 109 5.36 3.55 -3.28
CA CYS A 109 4.76 4.45 -4.26
C CYS A 109 3.26 4.20 -4.52
N MET A 110 2.71 3.06 -4.08
CA MET A 110 1.30 2.71 -4.33
C MET A 110 0.32 3.75 -3.77
N PRO A 111 0.40 4.21 -2.49
CA PRO A 111 -0.57 5.16 -1.95
C PRO A 111 -0.70 6.45 -2.75
N PHE A 112 0.44 7.02 -3.15
CA PHE A 112 0.49 8.18 -4.03
C PHE A 112 -0.18 7.92 -5.38
N THR A 113 0.14 6.78 -6.02
CA THR A 113 -0.40 6.41 -7.33
C THR A 113 -1.92 6.21 -7.27
N THR A 114 -2.41 5.57 -6.21
CA THR A 114 -3.84 5.37 -5.94
C THR A 114 -4.56 6.70 -5.79
N ALA A 115 -4.03 7.59 -4.95
CA ALA A 115 -4.63 8.92 -4.75
C ALA A 115 -4.68 9.73 -6.05
N MET A 116 -3.60 9.69 -6.84
CA MET A 116 -3.54 10.35 -8.14
C MET A 116 -4.59 9.79 -9.12
N MET A 117 -4.70 8.47 -9.22
CA MET A 117 -5.67 7.78 -10.09
C MET A 117 -7.11 8.10 -9.69
N SER A 118 -7.45 7.97 -8.40
CA SER A 118 -8.78 8.28 -7.88
C SER A 118 -9.19 9.73 -8.14
N LYS A 119 -8.27 10.68 -7.94
CA LYS A 119 -8.55 12.11 -8.11
C LYS A 119 -8.72 12.55 -9.57
N TYR A 120 -7.87 12.07 -10.47
CA TYR A 120 -7.82 12.61 -11.83
C TYR A 120 -8.49 11.73 -12.89
N ILE A 121 -8.56 10.41 -12.68
CA ILE A 121 -9.04 9.48 -13.72
C ILE A 121 -10.46 9.01 -13.43
N PHE A 122 -10.76 8.65 -12.18
CA PHE A 122 -12.10 8.14 -11.87
C PHE A 122 -13.13 9.26 -11.60
N LEU A 123 -12.70 10.42 -11.09
CA LEU A 123 -13.60 11.55 -10.81
C LEU A 123 -13.88 12.46 -12.02
N ASN A 124 -13.06 12.41 -13.08
CA ASN A 124 -13.26 13.20 -14.29
C ASN A 124 -13.61 12.30 -15.49
N PRO A 125 -14.90 11.99 -15.73
CA PRO A 125 -15.33 11.27 -16.93
C PRO A 125 -15.04 12.04 -18.24
N THR A 126 -14.74 13.35 -18.16
CA THR A 126 -14.34 14.19 -19.29
C THR A 126 -13.01 13.78 -19.93
N PHE A 127 -12.12 13.08 -19.22
CA PHE A 127 -10.86 12.59 -19.78
C PHE A 127 -11.05 11.44 -20.79
N PHE A 128 -12.20 10.74 -20.76
CA PHE A 128 -12.51 9.68 -21.70
C PHE A 128 -13.17 10.16 -23.01
N ILE A 129 -13.50 11.45 -23.10
CA ILE A 129 -14.32 12.02 -24.20
C ILE A 129 -13.51 12.98 -25.11
N VAL A 130 -12.21 13.15 -24.88
CA VAL A 130 -11.28 13.90 -25.77
C VAL A 130 -10.27 12.93 -26.37
#